data_AF-A0A2E2ECZ0-F1
#
_entry.id   AF-A0A2E2ECZ0-F1
#
_cell.length_a   1.000
_cell.length_b   1.000
_cell.length_c   1.000
_cell.angle_alpha   90.00
_cell.angle_beta   90.00
_cell.angle_gamma   90.00
#
_symmetry.space_group_name_H-M   'P 1'
#
loop_
_entity.id
_entity.type
_entity.pdbx_description
1 polymer ?
#
loop_
_entity_poly.entity_id
_entity_poly.type
_entity_poly.pdbx_seq_one_letter_code
_entity_poly.pdbx_strand_id
1 'polypeptide(L)'
;MLNNEKGFSLAQVMIAAGLLGGLSLIFMQLMKNMGQAQNFAQSKSDEIELKSSMRMILNDEKFCRVSLAGNGPSGSPSSPIVFKKKNIDENDEGLDIALYLSNQAGDARTLKKFNGENNPGTNDKSKFGRLKIKTLKLIMNNGIGSNYSDSLIHTDVGVLRAVVEKKVSTTQTRKIKMDFDLNLVMSTGQSPENHGETRIISCNWGPASLPTSFTTKTVTETGQDFWTPGSNSRIVTPNDTFTKTATCPDVPGKTFQFRTCEGYCNFYSCQNPPSFCSKRYNGIISYIGSLKFPTAGGFYTSPNSEKECKVICSSGSSLAVYGNIVGVYARCYYK
;
A
#
# COMPACT_ATOMS: atom_id res chain seq x y z
N MET A 1 23.32 -73.56 -40.62
CA MET A 1 23.55 -72.34 -39.83
C MET A 1 22.22 -71.89 -39.24
N LEU A 2 21.91 -72.34 -38.02
CA LEU A 2 20.82 -71.81 -37.21
C LEU A 2 21.47 -71.41 -35.89
N ASN A 3 21.65 -70.11 -35.70
CA ASN A 3 22.35 -69.53 -34.57
C ASN A 3 21.47 -69.63 -33.31
N ASN A 4 21.93 -70.50 -32.41
CA ASN A 4 21.74 -70.54 -30.97
C ASN A 4 20.82 -69.45 -30.37
N GLU A 5 19.53 -69.76 -30.21
CA GLU A 5 18.60 -68.99 -29.40
C GLU A 5 18.92 -69.19 -27.92
N LYS A 6 19.79 -68.34 -27.36
CA LYS A 6 19.91 -68.20 -25.91
C LYS A 6 18.66 -67.48 -25.40
N GLY A 7 17.63 -68.25 -25.06
CA GLY A 7 16.42 -67.76 -24.42
C GLY A 7 16.75 -66.96 -23.17
N PHE A 8 16.12 -65.78 -23.05
CA PHE A 8 16.24 -64.93 -21.87
C PHE A 8 15.91 -65.74 -20.61
N SER A 9 16.81 -65.70 -19.62
CA SER A 9 16.56 -66.34 -18.32
C SER A 9 15.34 -65.68 -17.68
N LEU A 10 14.37 -66.50 -17.26
CA LEU A 10 13.17 -66.08 -16.52
C LEU A 10 13.51 -65.11 -15.37
N ALA A 11 14.67 -65.29 -14.73
CA ALA A 11 15.15 -64.43 -13.64
C ALA A 11 15.42 -62.99 -14.09
N GLN A 12 15.92 -62.76 -15.31
CA GLN A 12 16.16 -61.41 -15.84
C GLN A 12 14.84 -60.67 -16.07
N VAL A 13 13.79 -61.37 -16.54
CA VAL A 13 12.47 -60.78 -16.74
C VAL A 13 11.83 -60.41 -15.41
N MET A 14 11.98 -61.24 -14.37
CA MET A 14 11.45 -60.93 -13.03
C MET A 14 12.15 -59.74 -12.37
N ILE A 15 13.48 -59.61 -12.50
CA ILE A 15 14.21 -58.45 -11.96
C ILE A 15 13.79 -57.16 -12.68
N ALA A 16 13.65 -57.20 -14.01
CA ALA A 16 13.17 -56.06 -14.78
C ALA A 16 11.74 -55.66 -14.38
N ALA A 17 10.83 -56.64 -14.22
CA ALA A 17 9.47 -56.39 -13.76
C ALA A 17 9.42 -55.80 -12.33
N GLY A 18 10.28 -56.29 -11.42
CA GLY A 18 10.39 -55.76 -10.05
C GLY A 18 10.89 -54.31 -10.00
N LEU A 19 11.92 -53.96 -10.79
CA LEU A 19 12.44 -52.59 -10.87
C LEU A 19 11.44 -51.63 -11.51
N LEU A 20 10.74 -52.05 -12.57
CA LEU A 20 9.69 -51.25 -13.20
C LEU A 20 8.50 -51.02 -12.26
N GLY A 21 8.13 -52.04 -11.48
CA GLY A 21 7.12 -51.93 -10.42
C GLY A 21 7.51 -50.91 -9.35
N GLY A 22 8.76 -50.95 -8.86
CA GLY A 22 9.25 -50.00 -7.86
C GLY A 22 9.31 -48.55 -8.34
N LEU A 23 9.80 -48.32 -9.57
CA LEU A 23 9.86 -46.99 -10.17
C LEU A 23 8.47 -46.37 -10.40
N SER A 24 7.45 -47.19 -10.68
CA SER A 24 6.08 -46.71 -10.87
C SER A 24 5.49 -46.07 -9.60
N LEU A 25 5.80 -46.60 -8.42
CA LEU A 25 5.34 -46.07 -7.13
C LEU A 25 5.97 -44.71 -6.81
N ILE A 26 7.28 -44.57 -7.09
CA ILE A 26 7.99 -43.30 -6.94
C ILE A 26 7.39 -42.25 -7.88
N PHE A 27 7.14 -42.62 -9.13
CA PHE A 27 6.54 -41.72 -10.11
C PHE A 27 5.12 -41.27 -9.73
N MET A 28 4.30 -42.18 -9.17
CA MET A 28 2.97 -41.81 -8.66
C MET A 28 3.03 -40.81 -7.50
N GLN A 29 3.98 -40.95 -6.57
CA GLN A 29 4.16 -39.98 -5.48
C GLN A 29 4.62 -38.62 -6.02
N LEU A 30 5.55 -38.61 -6.96
CA LEU A 30 6.03 -37.40 -7.59
C LEU A 30 4.93 -36.65 -8.36
N MET A 31 4.10 -37.38 -9.12
CA MET A 31 2.95 -36.79 -9.82
C MET A 31 1.89 -36.22 -8.88
N LYS A 32 1.61 -36.89 -7.74
CA LYS A 32 0.68 -36.36 -6.73
C LYS A 32 1.17 -35.04 -6.13
N ASN A 33 2.46 -34.96 -5.82
CA ASN A 33 3.07 -33.73 -5.29
C ASN A 33 3.06 -32.60 -6.34
N MET A 34 3.35 -32.92 -7.60
CA MET A 34 3.33 -31.93 -8.68
C MET A 34 1.92 -31.39 -8.94
N GLY A 35 0.90 -32.26 -8.92
CA GLY A 35 -0.50 -31.85 -9.06
C GLY A 35 -0.96 -30.93 -7.91
N GLN A 36 -0.53 -31.21 -6.68
CA GLN A 36 -0.81 -30.32 -5.54
C GLN A 36 -0.12 -28.96 -5.69
N ALA A 37 1.15 -28.95 -6.12
CA ALA A 37 1.89 -27.72 -6.36
C ALA A 37 1.25 -26.85 -7.46
N GLN A 38 0.79 -27.45 -8.56
CA GLN A 38 0.09 -26.73 -9.63
C GLN A 38 -1.24 -26.13 -9.15
N ASN A 39 -2.03 -26.91 -8.41
CA ASN A 39 -3.28 -26.43 -7.82
C ASN A 39 -3.05 -25.25 -6.85
N PHE A 40 -1.99 -25.33 -6.04
CA PHE A 40 -1.61 -24.26 -5.13
C PHE A 40 -1.19 -23.00 -5.88
N ALA A 41 -0.33 -23.14 -6.90
CA ALA A 41 0.14 -22.03 -7.73
C ALA A 41 -1.03 -21.33 -8.44
N GLN A 42 -1.92 -22.10 -9.08
CA GLN A 42 -3.11 -21.55 -9.72
C GLN A 42 -4.00 -20.82 -8.72
N SER A 43 -4.26 -21.41 -7.56
CA SER A 43 -5.08 -20.75 -6.54
C SER A 43 -4.41 -19.53 -5.91
N LYS A 44 -3.08 -19.40 -5.98
CA LYS A 44 -2.38 -18.16 -5.61
C LYS A 44 -2.44 -17.11 -6.70
N SER A 45 -2.42 -17.53 -7.97
CA SER A 45 -2.71 -16.64 -9.11
C SER A 45 -4.11 -16.05 -8.99
N ASP A 46 -5.14 -16.86 -8.74
CA ASP A 46 -6.52 -16.40 -8.53
C ASP A 46 -6.62 -15.35 -7.41
N GLU A 47 -5.85 -15.51 -6.34
CA GLU A 47 -5.83 -14.60 -5.18
C GLU A 47 -5.25 -13.23 -5.53
N ILE A 48 -4.15 -13.23 -6.29
CA ILE A 48 -3.50 -12.02 -6.78
C ILE A 48 -4.40 -11.30 -7.78
N GLU A 49 -5.00 -12.05 -8.71
CA GLU A 49 -5.89 -11.51 -9.73
C GLU A 49 -7.16 -10.92 -9.12
N LEU A 50 -7.79 -11.61 -8.16
CA LEU A 50 -8.94 -11.09 -7.43
C LEU A 50 -8.59 -9.78 -6.71
N LYS A 51 -7.48 -9.77 -5.96
CA LYS A 51 -7.02 -8.59 -5.24
C LYS A 51 -6.70 -7.42 -6.18
N SER A 52 -6.08 -7.70 -7.32
CA SER A 52 -5.76 -6.71 -8.35
C SER A 52 -7.02 -6.15 -9.00
N SER A 53 -7.98 -7.01 -9.35
CA SER A 53 -9.24 -6.59 -9.96
C SER A 53 -10.09 -5.76 -9.00
N MET A 54 -10.12 -6.08 -7.70
CA MET A 54 -10.78 -5.24 -6.70
C MET A 54 -10.09 -3.88 -6.59
N ARG A 55 -8.75 -3.83 -6.52
CA ARG A 55 -8.00 -2.57 -6.50
C ARG A 55 -8.27 -1.70 -7.73
N MET A 56 -8.34 -2.30 -8.92
CA MET A 56 -8.64 -1.57 -10.15
C MET A 56 -10.02 -0.87 -10.07
N ILE A 57 -11.04 -1.55 -9.55
CA ILE A 57 -12.38 -0.96 -9.37
C ILE A 57 -12.36 0.16 -8.32
N LEU A 58 -11.61 -0.01 -7.23
CA LEU A 58 -11.55 0.97 -6.15
C LEU A 58 -10.68 2.19 -6.51
N ASN A 59 -9.69 2.01 -7.39
CA ASN A 59 -8.77 3.07 -7.83
C ASN A 59 -9.37 3.98 -8.91
N ASP A 60 -10.34 3.49 -9.68
CA ASP A 60 -11.11 4.33 -10.58
C ASP A 60 -12.26 4.99 -9.81
N GLU A 61 -12.22 6.33 -9.72
CA GLU A 61 -13.20 7.12 -8.98
C GLU A 61 -14.64 6.81 -9.42
N LYS A 62 -14.89 6.62 -10.73
CA LYS A 62 -16.24 6.37 -11.26
C LYS A 62 -16.76 5.02 -10.78
N PHE A 63 -15.92 3.98 -10.85
CA PHE A 63 -16.28 2.62 -10.45
C PHE A 63 -16.44 2.48 -8.94
N CYS A 64 -15.52 3.08 -8.18
CA CYS A 64 -15.60 3.16 -6.74
C CYS A 64 -16.92 3.84 -6.33
N ARG A 65 -17.19 5.02 -6.88
CA ARG A 65 -18.39 5.81 -6.58
C ARG A 65 -19.67 5.03 -6.87
N VAL A 66 -19.87 4.47 -8.08
CA VAL A 66 -21.12 3.73 -8.34
C VAL A 66 -21.25 2.47 -7.49
N SER A 67 -20.13 1.85 -7.09
CA SER A 67 -20.15 0.69 -6.21
C SER A 67 -20.68 1.06 -4.83
N LEU A 68 -20.20 2.17 -4.24
CA LEU A 68 -20.51 2.57 -2.86
C LEU A 68 -21.69 3.55 -2.74
N ALA A 69 -21.75 4.57 -3.60
CA ALA A 69 -22.78 5.61 -3.56
C ALA A 69 -24.07 5.22 -4.29
N GLY A 70 -23.99 4.33 -5.29
CA GLY A 70 -25.13 3.94 -6.12
C GLY A 70 -25.21 4.64 -7.47
N ASN A 71 -26.36 4.50 -8.14
CA ASN A 71 -26.63 5.18 -9.42
C ASN A 71 -26.91 6.68 -9.20
N GLY A 72 -26.86 7.49 -10.26
CA GLY A 72 -27.11 8.93 -10.27
C GLY A 72 -25.82 9.76 -10.42
N PRO A 73 -25.91 11.08 -10.65
CA PRO A 73 -24.75 11.96 -10.80
C PRO A 73 -23.91 12.07 -9.52
N SER A 74 -22.67 12.56 -9.65
CA SER A 74 -21.81 12.83 -8.49
C SER A 74 -22.46 13.86 -7.56
N GLY A 75 -22.41 13.63 -6.25
CA GLY A 75 -23.08 14.48 -5.26
C GLY A 75 -24.55 14.16 -4.99
N SER A 76 -25.26 13.56 -5.97
CA SER A 76 -26.70 13.30 -5.86
C SER A 76 -27.06 11.93 -6.45
N PRO A 77 -26.71 10.83 -5.76
CA PRO A 77 -27.11 9.49 -6.18
C PRO A 77 -28.64 9.36 -6.15
N SER A 78 -29.23 8.69 -7.14
CA SER A 78 -30.66 8.41 -7.24
C SER A 78 -31.12 7.31 -6.28
N SER A 79 -30.20 6.46 -5.84
CA SER A 79 -30.47 5.38 -4.89
C SER A 79 -29.27 5.23 -3.96
N PRO A 80 -29.07 6.21 -3.05
CA PRO A 80 -27.94 6.20 -2.13
C PRO A 80 -27.98 4.97 -1.24
N ILE A 81 -26.80 4.43 -0.93
CA ILE A 81 -26.67 3.52 0.20
C ILE A 81 -26.62 4.40 1.46
N VAL A 82 -27.72 4.37 2.22
CA VAL A 82 -27.86 5.12 3.48
C VAL A 82 -27.63 4.17 4.65
N PHE A 83 -26.84 4.59 5.62
CA PHE A 83 -26.58 3.82 6.83
C PHE A 83 -26.44 4.72 8.05
N LYS A 84 -26.57 4.12 9.24
CA LYS A 84 -26.22 4.75 10.52
C LYS A 84 -24.89 4.17 10.97
N LYS A 85 -23.91 5.02 11.28
CA LYS A 85 -22.56 4.60 11.69
C LYS A 85 -22.61 3.56 12.82
N LYS A 86 -23.42 3.82 13.85
CA LYS A 86 -23.56 2.91 14.99
C LYS A 86 -23.99 1.48 14.61
N ASN A 87 -24.74 1.33 13.52
CA ASN A 87 -25.25 0.03 13.07
C ASN A 87 -24.22 -0.76 12.26
N ILE A 88 -23.13 -0.13 11.81
CA ILE A 88 -22.12 -0.79 10.98
C ILE A 88 -20.77 -0.96 11.69
N ASP A 89 -20.61 -0.30 12.84
CA ASP A 89 -19.37 -0.32 13.62
C ASP A 89 -19.30 -1.45 14.65
N GLU A 90 -20.41 -2.13 14.95
CA GLU A 90 -20.43 -3.19 15.97
C GLU A 90 -19.77 -4.47 15.42
N ASN A 91 -18.70 -4.95 16.07
CA ASN A 91 -18.15 -6.31 15.93
C ASN A 91 -17.93 -6.82 14.48
N ASP A 92 -17.32 -6.02 13.60
CA ASP A 92 -17.13 -6.37 12.18
C ASP A 92 -18.45 -6.58 11.40
N GLU A 93 -19.58 -6.00 11.84
CA GLU A 93 -20.84 -6.05 11.10
C GLU A 93 -20.67 -5.41 9.73
N GLY A 94 -20.14 -4.18 9.68
CA GLY A 94 -19.86 -3.47 8.42
C GLY A 94 -21.09 -3.30 7.52
N LEU A 95 -20.93 -2.50 6.47
CA LEU A 95 -21.94 -2.32 5.44
C LEU A 95 -21.71 -3.34 4.32
N ASP A 96 -22.68 -4.21 4.05
CA ASP A 96 -22.60 -5.13 2.93
C ASP A 96 -22.63 -4.37 1.60
N ILE A 97 -21.60 -4.57 0.77
CA ILE A 97 -21.48 -3.89 -0.52
C ILE A 97 -21.25 -4.88 -1.66
N ALA A 98 -21.46 -4.39 -2.88
CA ALA A 98 -21.09 -5.08 -4.11
C ALA A 98 -20.33 -4.11 -5.02
N LEU A 99 -19.35 -4.66 -5.75
CA LEU A 99 -18.50 -3.90 -6.66
C LEU A 99 -19.07 -3.98 -8.08
N TYR A 100 -19.23 -2.83 -8.71
CA TYR A 100 -19.78 -2.66 -10.05
C TYR A 100 -18.79 -1.90 -10.93
N LEU A 101 -18.81 -2.20 -12.23
CA LEU A 101 -18.32 -1.26 -13.23
C LEU A 101 -19.35 -0.15 -13.44
N SER A 102 -18.86 1.00 -13.90
CA SER A 102 -19.70 2.12 -14.31
C SER A 102 -19.80 2.23 -15.84
N ASN A 103 -20.72 3.05 -16.32
CA ASN A 103 -20.73 3.55 -17.69
C ASN A 103 -19.68 4.66 -17.89
N GLN A 104 -19.56 5.20 -19.10
CA GLN A 104 -18.58 6.24 -19.40
C GLN A 104 -18.81 7.55 -18.60
N ALA A 105 -20.07 7.88 -18.33
CA ALA A 105 -20.45 9.06 -17.55
C ALA A 105 -20.12 8.91 -16.05
N GLY A 106 -19.95 7.68 -15.55
CA GLY A 106 -19.68 7.42 -14.15
C GLY A 106 -20.93 7.45 -13.28
N ASP A 107 -22.13 7.50 -13.86
CA ASP A 107 -23.40 7.74 -13.17
C ASP A 107 -24.27 6.49 -12.99
N ALA A 108 -24.01 5.42 -13.73
CA ALA A 108 -24.81 4.19 -13.67
C ALA A 108 -23.95 2.95 -13.44
N ARG A 109 -24.45 2.01 -12.63
CA ARG A 109 -23.93 0.64 -12.48
C ARG A 109 -24.24 -0.15 -13.76
N THR A 110 -23.22 -0.73 -14.37
CA THR A 110 -23.37 -1.52 -15.60
C THR A 110 -23.26 -3.01 -15.32
N LEU A 111 -22.10 -3.46 -14.84
CA LEU A 111 -21.80 -4.87 -14.61
C LEU A 111 -21.36 -5.10 -13.17
N LYS A 112 -22.10 -5.93 -12.43
CA LYS A 112 -21.66 -6.44 -11.13
C LYS A 112 -20.43 -7.33 -11.34
N LYS A 113 -19.34 -7.01 -10.64
CA LYS A 113 -18.08 -7.76 -10.68
C LYS A 113 -17.89 -8.66 -9.47
N PHE A 114 -18.19 -8.17 -8.27
CA PHE A 114 -17.99 -8.92 -7.02
C PHE A 114 -19.08 -8.61 -6.00
N ASN A 115 -19.44 -9.60 -5.19
CA ASN A 115 -20.25 -9.45 -3.97
C ASN A 115 -19.86 -10.52 -2.95
N GLY A 116 -20.25 -10.34 -1.69
CA GLY A 116 -20.18 -11.41 -0.70
C GLY A 116 -21.27 -12.46 -0.92
N GLU A 117 -20.99 -13.72 -0.59
CA GLU A 117 -21.99 -14.80 -0.57
C GLU A 117 -23.18 -14.48 0.32
N ASN A 118 -22.97 -13.72 1.40
CA ASN A 118 -24.02 -13.25 2.30
C ASN A 118 -24.93 -12.17 1.68
N ASN A 119 -24.55 -11.60 0.53
CA ASN A 119 -25.33 -10.60 -0.20
C ASN A 119 -25.32 -10.90 -1.72
N PRO A 120 -25.96 -11.99 -2.16
CA PRO A 120 -25.88 -12.44 -3.55
C PRO A 120 -26.59 -11.48 -4.52
N GLY A 121 -27.74 -10.92 -4.10
CA GLY A 121 -28.64 -10.17 -4.96
C GLY A 121 -29.01 -10.94 -6.25
N THR A 122 -29.41 -10.22 -7.30
CA THR A 122 -29.55 -10.79 -8.64
C THR A 122 -28.16 -10.89 -9.30
N ASN A 123 -27.84 -12.03 -9.93
CA ASN A 123 -26.51 -12.32 -10.49
C ASN A 123 -25.40 -12.41 -9.44
N ASP A 124 -25.37 -13.50 -8.66
CA ASP A 124 -24.30 -13.75 -7.69
C ASP A 124 -22.92 -13.85 -8.37
N LYS A 125 -22.00 -13.02 -7.90
CA LYS A 125 -20.58 -12.94 -8.27
C LYS A 125 -19.67 -13.19 -7.05
N SER A 126 -20.14 -13.98 -6.08
CA SER A 126 -19.36 -14.42 -4.93
C SER A 126 -18.25 -15.41 -5.27
N LYS A 127 -18.24 -16.01 -6.47
CA LYS A 127 -17.21 -16.96 -6.92
C LYS A 127 -16.27 -16.32 -7.93
N PHE A 128 -14.96 -16.49 -7.72
CA PHE A 128 -13.92 -16.06 -8.64
C PHE A 128 -12.86 -17.17 -8.78
N GLY A 129 -12.80 -17.81 -9.95
CA GLY A 129 -11.99 -19.00 -10.13
C GLY A 129 -12.31 -20.07 -9.08
N ARG A 130 -11.32 -20.43 -8.27
CA ARG A 130 -11.46 -21.41 -7.16
C ARG A 130 -11.72 -20.76 -5.80
N LEU A 131 -11.87 -19.45 -5.76
CA LEU A 131 -12.08 -18.66 -4.55
C LEU A 131 -13.55 -18.34 -4.37
N LYS A 132 -13.97 -18.22 -3.11
CA LYS A 132 -15.33 -17.84 -2.73
C LYS A 132 -15.29 -16.65 -1.77
N ILE A 133 -15.83 -15.51 -2.18
CA ILE A 133 -15.94 -14.30 -1.37
C ILE A 133 -17.09 -14.52 -0.38
N LYS A 134 -16.77 -14.86 0.86
CA LYS A 134 -17.75 -15.11 1.92
C LYS A 134 -18.47 -13.83 2.30
N THR A 135 -17.72 -12.76 2.51
CA THR A 135 -18.24 -11.44 2.84
C THR A 135 -17.45 -10.37 2.11
N LEU A 136 -18.14 -9.27 1.79
CA LEU A 136 -17.55 -8.07 1.20
C LEU A 136 -18.20 -6.87 1.87
N LYS A 137 -17.51 -6.31 2.86
CA LYS A 137 -18.09 -5.35 3.81
C LYS A 137 -17.22 -4.10 3.92
N LEU A 138 -17.85 -2.93 3.90
CA LEU A 138 -17.21 -1.66 4.20
C LEU A 138 -17.28 -1.41 5.71
N ILE A 139 -16.13 -1.23 6.35
CA ILE A 139 -16.00 -1.00 7.80
C ILE A 139 -15.41 0.40 7.99
N MET A 140 -15.98 1.23 8.87
CA MET A 140 -15.40 2.55 9.17
C MET A 140 -14.27 2.41 10.19
N ASN A 141 -13.14 3.11 9.98
CA ASN A 141 -11.94 2.96 10.80
C ASN A 141 -11.71 4.17 11.73
N ASN A 142 -12.76 4.65 12.38
CA ASN A 142 -12.72 5.80 13.29
C ASN A 142 -13.26 5.48 14.70
N GLY A 143 -13.25 4.20 15.07
CA GLY A 143 -13.68 3.71 16.37
C GLY A 143 -15.18 3.44 16.48
N ILE A 144 -15.57 2.66 17.48
CA ILE A 144 -16.97 2.31 17.80
C ILE A 144 -17.64 3.53 18.45
N GLY A 145 -18.87 3.88 18.08
CA GLY A 145 -19.55 4.99 18.75
C GLY A 145 -20.86 5.48 18.16
N SER A 146 -21.18 6.74 18.48
CA SER A 146 -22.39 7.44 18.04
C SER A 146 -22.41 7.69 16.54
N ASN A 147 -23.60 7.97 16.00
CA ASN A 147 -23.73 8.42 14.61
C ASN A 147 -22.93 9.69 14.34
N TYR A 148 -22.57 9.89 13.07
CA TYR A 148 -22.03 11.17 12.61
C TYR A 148 -23.02 12.30 12.91
N SER A 149 -22.49 13.48 13.24
CA SER A 149 -23.27 14.71 13.29
C SER A 149 -23.66 15.14 11.88
N ASP A 150 -24.82 15.78 11.73
CA ASP A 150 -25.26 16.28 10.44
C ASP A 150 -24.23 17.24 9.83
N SER A 151 -23.89 17.01 8.56
CA SER A 151 -22.96 17.82 7.79
C SER A 151 -23.21 17.62 6.31
N LEU A 152 -23.05 18.69 5.52
CA LEU A 152 -23.07 18.63 4.06
C LEU A 152 -21.92 17.77 3.51
N ILE A 153 -20.74 17.86 4.13
CA ILE A 153 -19.54 17.14 3.72
C ILE A 153 -18.84 16.62 4.97
N HIS A 154 -18.63 15.32 5.03
CA HIS A 154 -17.86 14.63 6.04
C HIS A 154 -16.86 13.71 5.34
N THR A 155 -15.61 13.71 5.80
CA THR A 155 -14.56 12.85 5.25
C THR A 155 -14.09 11.88 6.30
N ASP A 156 -13.98 10.61 5.93
CA ASP A 156 -13.50 9.56 6.83
C ASP A 156 -12.75 8.45 6.08
N VAL A 157 -12.07 7.60 6.84
CA VAL A 157 -11.34 6.44 6.31
C VAL A 157 -12.16 5.18 6.54
N GLY A 158 -12.57 4.54 5.44
CA GLY A 158 -13.18 3.22 5.45
C GLY A 158 -12.17 2.14 5.05
N VAL A 159 -12.40 0.93 5.51
CA VAL A 159 -11.69 -0.28 5.07
C VAL A 159 -12.71 -1.18 4.39
N LEU A 160 -12.56 -1.37 3.08
CA LEU A 160 -13.29 -2.43 2.40
C LEU A 160 -12.60 -3.77 2.70
N ARG A 161 -13.28 -4.63 3.44
CA ARG A 161 -12.80 -5.95 3.83
C ARG A 161 -13.51 -7.04 3.03
N ALA A 162 -12.73 -7.78 2.23
CA ALA A 162 -13.16 -9.01 1.59
C ALA A 162 -12.65 -10.21 2.39
N VAL A 163 -13.57 -11.08 2.86
CA VAL A 163 -13.19 -12.37 3.45
C VAL A 163 -13.38 -13.46 2.41
N VAL A 164 -12.28 -14.01 1.93
CA VAL A 164 -12.24 -14.99 0.85
C VAL A 164 -11.94 -16.37 1.43
N GLU A 165 -12.76 -17.34 1.09
CA GLU A 165 -12.56 -18.75 1.38
C GLU A 165 -11.88 -19.43 0.18
N LYS A 166 -10.80 -20.14 0.48
CA LYS A 166 -9.98 -20.90 -0.47
C LYS A 166 -9.97 -22.37 -0.04
N LYS A 167 -10.32 -23.28 -0.95
CA LYS A 167 -10.15 -24.72 -0.72
C LYS A 167 -8.67 -25.07 -0.81
N VAL A 168 -8.10 -25.60 0.28
CA VAL A 168 -6.72 -26.09 0.34
C VAL A 168 -6.69 -27.58 -0.03
N SER A 169 -7.69 -28.32 0.45
CA SER A 169 -7.93 -29.73 0.10
C SER A 169 -9.43 -29.96 -0.11
N THR A 170 -9.84 -31.22 -0.26
CA THR A 170 -11.25 -31.60 -0.35
C THR A 170 -12.02 -31.33 0.95
N THR A 171 -11.34 -31.41 2.10
CA THR A 171 -11.95 -31.27 3.43
C THR A 171 -11.57 -29.97 4.13
N GLN A 172 -10.47 -29.33 3.72
CA GLN A 172 -9.93 -28.16 4.40
C GLN A 172 -10.10 -26.89 3.55
N THR A 173 -10.70 -25.87 4.17
CA THR A 173 -10.75 -24.51 3.65
C THR A 173 -9.90 -23.57 4.49
N ARG A 174 -9.39 -22.51 3.88
CA ARG A 174 -8.67 -21.43 4.53
C ARG A 174 -9.39 -20.12 4.24
N LYS A 175 -9.59 -19.30 5.27
CA LYS A 175 -10.09 -17.92 5.12
C LYS A 175 -8.91 -16.95 4.98
N ILE A 176 -9.04 -16.02 4.05
CA ILE A 176 -8.06 -14.97 3.75
C ILE A 176 -8.81 -13.64 3.88
N LYS A 177 -8.27 -12.70 4.66
CA LYS A 177 -8.78 -11.34 4.74
C LYS A 177 -8.00 -10.45 3.77
N MET A 178 -8.71 -9.70 2.94
CA MET A 178 -8.13 -8.67 2.08
C MET A 178 -8.76 -7.34 2.44
N ASP A 179 -7.93 -6.42 2.93
CA ASP A 179 -8.36 -5.10 3.35
C ASP A 179 -7.87 -4.07 2.31
N PHE A 180 -8.76 -3.13 1.98
CA PHE A 180 -8.49 -2.02 1.07
C PHE A 180 -8.91 -0.72 1.75
N ASP A 181 -7.94 0.13 2.06
CA ASP A 181 -8.21 1.44 2.65
C ASP A 181 -8.81 2.38 1.59
N LEU A 182 -9.83 3.12 2.00
CA LEU A 182 -10.61 4.04 1.17
C LEU A 182 -10.79 5.36 1.90
N ASN A 183 -10.58 6.46 1.20
CA ASN A 183 -11.00 7.78 1.67
C ASN A 183 -12.42 8.02 1.16
N LEU A 184 -13.36 8.19 2.08
CA LEU A 184 -14.79 8.36 1.78
C LEU A 184 -15.19 9.81 2.01
N VAL A 185 -15.94 10.36 1.06
CA VAL A 185 -16.67 11.62 1.26
C VAL A 185 -18.14 11.29 1.38
N MET A 186 -18.75 11.77 2.44
CA MET A 186 -20.11 11.44 2.85
C MET A 186 -20.91 12.70 3.16
N SER A 187 -22.23 12.57 3.18
CA SER A 187 -23.18 13.57 3.67
C SER A 187 -24.04 12.93 4.74
N THR A 188 -24.28 13.66 5.83
CA THR A 188 -25.00 13.16 7.00
C THR A 188 -26.17 14.10 7.34
N GLY A 189 -27.36 13.53 7.52
CA GLY A 189 -28.58 14.25 7.90
C GLY A 189 -28.98 15.38 6.94
N GLN A 190 -28.63 15.24 5.67
CA GLN A 190 -29.07 16.15 4.61
C GLN A 190 -30.16 15.48 3.81
N SER A 191 -31.10 16.25 3.27
CA SER A 191 -32.15 15.70 2.42
C SER A 191 -31.54 14.84 1.28
N PRO A 192 -32.06 13.62 1.00
CA PRO A 192 -33.27 13.03 1.57
C PRO A 192 -33.09 12.19 2.86
N GLU A 193 -31.90 12.14 3.48
CA GLU A 193 -31.68 11.39 4.72
C GLU A 193 -32.24 12.07 5.97
N ASN A 194 -32.51 11.26 7.01
CA ASN A 194 -32.86 11.77 8.34
C ASN A 194 -31.61 12.10 9.18
N HIS A 195 -31.81 12.81 10.29
CA HIS A 195 -30.74 13.14 11.26
C HIS A 195 -29.87 11.92 11.63
N GLY A 196 -28.55 12.07 11.49
CA GLY A 196 -27.56 11.02 11.78
C GLY A 196 -27.50 9.84 10.79
N GLU A 197 -28.32 9.82 9.74
CA GLU A 197 -28.16 8.92 8.61
C GLU A 197 -27.12 9.47 7.64
N THR A 198 -26.31 8.59 7.08
CA THR A 198 -25.15 8.94 6.26
C THR A 198 -25.24 8.25 4.91
N ARG A 199 -24.99 9.01 3.84
CA ARG A 199 -24.80 8.49 2.48
C ARG A 199 -23.37 8.71 2.02
N ILE A 200 -22.86 7.78 1.23
CA ILE A 200 -21.57 7.94 0.55
C ILE A 200 -21.80 8.78 -0.71
N ILE A 201 -21.00 9.81 -0.91
CA ILE A 201 -21.04 10.69 -2.10
C ILE A 201 -19.96 10.29 -3.09
N SER A 202 -18.74 10.11 -2.60
CA SER A 202 -17.60 9.70 -3.41
C SER A 202 -16.63 8.86 -2.59
N CYS A 203 -15.76 8.15 -3.31
CA CYS A 203 -14.66 7.43 -2.71
C CYS A 203 -13.45 7.51 -3.60
N ASN A 204 -12.28 7.57 -2.96
CA ASN A 204 -11.01 7.53 -3.64
C ASN A 204 -10.10 6.52 -2.94
N TRP A 205 -9.44 5.69 -3.74
CA TRP A 205 -8.38 4.86 -3.22
C TRP A 205 -7.12 5.70 -3.04
N GLY A 206 -6.55 5.61 -1.85
CA GLY A 206 -5.24 6.17 -1.55
C GLY A 206 -4.80 5.62 -0.21
N PRO A 207 -3.49 5.51 0.06
CA PRO A 207 -3.05 5.32 1.44
C PRO A 207 -3.75 6.40 2.25
N ALA A 208 -4.46 6.02 3.31
CA ALA A 208 -5.13 6.98 4.19
C ALA A 208 -4.12 8.11 4.43
N SER A 209 -4.38 9.28 3.84
CA SER A 209 -3.45 10.38 3.99
C SER A 209 -3.44 10.63 5.48
N LEU A 210 -2.30 10.38 6.14
CA LEU A 210 -2.14 10.56 7.58
C LEU A 210 -2.88 11.84 7.95
N PRO A 211 -3.81 11.79 8.93
CA PRO A 211 -4.64 12.94 9.26
C PRO A 211 -3.74 14.16 9.38
N THR A 212 -3.99 15.17 8.56
CA THR A 212 -3.13 16.36 8.43
C THR A 212 -3.09 17.20 9.70
N SER A 213 -3.82 16.80 10.75
CA SER A 213 -3.64 17.28 12.12
C SER A 213 -2.48 16.58 12.81
N PHE A 214 -1.26 16.81 12.34
CA PHE A 214 -0.07 16.54 13.15
C PHE A 214 0.10 17.69 14.13
N THR A 215 -0.24 17.48 15.40
CA THR A 215 0.16 18.40 16.47
C THR A 215 1.68 18.30 16.58
N THR A 216 2.41 19.21 15.94
CA THR A 216 3.86 19.32 16.10
C THR A 216 4.17 19.61 17.56
N LYS A 217 4.55 18.58 18.33
CA LYS A 217 5.32 18.76 19.55
C LYS A 217 6.73 19.17 19.12
N THR A 218 7.00 20.47 19.14
CA THR A 218 8.35 20.99 19.03
C THR A 218 9.10 20.57 20.30
N VAL A 219 9.92 19.52 20.20
CA VAL A 219 10.92 19.22 21.23
C VAL A 219 12.15 20.03 20.88
N THR A 220 12.35 21.13 21.60
CA THR A 220 13.57 21.93 21.50
C THR A 220 14.62 21.28 22.40
N GLU A 221 15.45 20.40 21.86
CA GLU A 221 16.67 19.94 22.54
C GLU A 221 17.82 20.87 22.18
N THR A 222 18.18 21.76 23.12
CA THR A 222 19.46 22.47 23.11
C THR A 222 20.54 21.54 23.63
N GLY A 223 21.26 20.87 22.74
CA GLY A 223 22.44 20.08 23.07
C GLY A 223 23.71 20.70 22.47
N GLN A 224 24.49 21.39 23.31
CA GLN A 224 25.93 21.49 23.11
C GLN A 224 26.55 20.11 23.41
N ASP A 225 27.49 19.71 22.56
CA ASP A 225 28.44 18.61 22.75
C ASP A 225 27.89 17.19 22.67
N PHE A 226 27.98 16.60 21.47
CA PHE A 226 27.96 15.15 21.28
C PHE A 226 28.97 14.73 20.22
N TRP A 227 30.25 14.70 20.60
CA TRP A 227 31.26 13.87 19.94
C TRP A 227 32.27 13.37 20.98
N THR A 228 31.91 12.30 21.68
CA THR A 228 32.88 11.35 22.25
C THR A 228 32.72 10.01 21.53
N PRO A 229 33.78 9.41 20.99
CA PRO A 229 33.70 8.07 20.40
C PRO A 229 33.37 7.07 21.51
N GLY A 230 32.18 6.46 21.47
CA GLY A 230 31.82 5.37 22.39
C GLY A 230 30.39 5.34 22.95
N SER A 231 29.49 6.27 22.59
CA SER A 231 28.10 6.24 23.10
C SER A 231 27.17 5.40 22.23
N ASN A 232 26.42 4.52 22.90
CA ASN A 232 25.49 3.53 22.36
C ASN A 232 24.49 4.05 21.31
N SER A 233 24.25 3.23 20.28
CA SER A 233 23.21 3.44 19.27
C SER A 233 21.81 3.46 19.91
N ARG A 234 21.05 4.53 19.69
CA ARG A 234 19.62 4.60 20.02
C ARG A 234 18.82 4.00 18.86
N ILE A 235 17.97 3.02 19.15
CA ILE A 235 16.99 2.49 18.19
C ILE A 235 15.90 3.54 18.02
N VAL A 236 15.78 4.09 16.81
CA VAL A 236 14.75 5.07 16.43
C VAL A 236 13.51 4.32 15.95
N THR A 237 12.33 4.73 16.40
CA THR A 237 11.07 4.08 16.01
C THR A 237 10.45 4.77 14.78
N PRO A 238 9.52 4.12 14.05
CA PRO A 238 8.96 4.65 12.79
C PRO A 238 8.23 6.01 12.87
N ASN A 239 8.00 6.53 14.09
CA ASN A 239 7.24 7.77 14.31
C ASN A 239 8.11 8.97 14.70
N ASP A 240 9.42 8.82 14.78
CA ASP A 240 10.32 9.90 15.21
C ASP A 240 10.67 10.82 14.03
N THR A 241 10.31 12.11 14.13
CA THR A 241 10.75 13.12 13.16
C THR A 241 12.02 13.79 13.66
N PHE A 242 13.15 13.58 12.98
CA PHE A 242 14.40 14.26 13.29
C PHE A 242 14.51 15.58 12.51
N THR A 243 14.71 16.68 13.24
CA THR A 243 15.16 17.95 12.64
C THR A 243 16.62 18.12 13.00
N LYS A 244 17.52 18.01 12.03
CA LYS A 244 18.94 18.29 12.24
C LYS A 244 19.27 19.65 11.64
N THR A 245 19.70 20.56 12.49
CA THR A 245 20.17 21.89 12.08
C THR A 245 21.67 21.80 11.89
N ALA A 246 22.16 22.08 10.69
CA ALA A 246 23.60 22.22 10.44
C ALA A 246 23.92 23.70 10.21
N THR A 247 24.78 24.25 11.04
CA THR A 247 25.41 25.56 10.83
C THR A 247 26.71 25.35 10.06
N CYS A 248 26.86 26.01 8.92
CA CYS A 248 28.15 26.10 8.24
C CYS A 248 28.97 27.21 8.91
N PRO A 249 30.15 26.91 9.49
CA PRO A 249 30.95 27.92 10.20
C PRO A 249 31.43 29.06 9.29
N ASP A 250 31.50 28.84 7.97
CA ASP A 250 32.09 29.80 7.03
C ASP A 250 31.08 30.70 6.30
N VAL A 251 29.77 30.63 6.61
CA VAL A 251 28.75 31.52 6.03
C VAL A 251 27.82 32.05 7.12
N PRO A 252 28.13 33.23 7.70
CA PRO A 252 27.29 33.82 8.75
C PRO A 252 25.86 34.04 8.25
N GLY A 253 24.87 33.55 9.01
CA GLY A 253 23.45 33.86 8.79
C GLY A 253 22.64 32.89 7.90
N LYS A 254 23.20 31.74 7.47
CA LYS A 254 22.43 30.71 6.73
C LYS A 254 22.28 29.43 7.55
N THR A 255 21.02 29.06 7.79
CA THR A 255 20.65 27.83 8.50
C THR A 255 19.98 26.88 7.53
N PHE A 256 20.47 25.64 7.45
CA PHE A 256 19.85 24.60 6.64
C PHE A 256 19.08 23.65 7.54
N GLN A 257 17.79 23.46 7.22
CA GLN A 257 16.95 22.47 7.89
C GLN A 257 16.73 21.28 6.97
N PHE A 258 17.03 20.09 7.47
CA PHE A 258 16.77 18.84 6.77
C PHE A 258 15.59 18.14 7.45
N ARG A 259 14.62 17.70 6.65
CA ARG A 259 13.50 16.87 7.09
C ARG A 259 13.50 15.60 6.26
N THR A 260 13.70 14.46 6.90
CA THR A 260 13.57 13.15 6.28
C THR A 260 12.14 12.65 6.49
N CYS A 261 11.41 12.43 5.39
CA CYS A 261 10.21 11.59 5.38
C CYS A 261 10.57 10.34 4.59
N GLU A 262 10.17 9.15 5.06
CA GLU A 262 10.37 7.93 4.28
C GLU A 262 9.85 8.12 2.85
N GLY A 263 10.74 7.95 1.87
CA GLY A 263 10.44 8.01 0.45
C GLY A 263 10.66 9.34 -0.28
N TYR A 264 10.74 10.50 0.41
CA TYR A 264 10.95 11.80 -0.27
C TYR A 264 11.72 12.80 0.59
N CYS A 265 12.83 13.34 0.05
CA CYS A 265 13.55 14.47 0.65
C CYS A 265 12.95 15.79 0.13
N ASN A 266 12.45 16.64 1.04
CA ASN A 266 12.03 17.99 0.70
C ASN A 266 13.11 18.99 1.12
N PHE A 267 13.52 19.88 0.20
CA PHE A 267 14.46 20.96 0.50
C PHE A 267 13.73 22.29 0.65
N TYR A 268 13.98 22.95 1.79
CA TYR A 268 13.50 24.30 2.06
C TYR A 268 14.70 25.25 2.18
N SER A 269 14.58 26.42 1.55
CA SER A 269 15.48 27.54 1.76
C SER A 269 14.70 28.60 2.51
N CYS A 270 15.23 29.04 3.65
CA CYS A 270 14.65 30.13 4.43
C CYS A 270 15.64 31.30 4.43
N GLN A 271 15.13 32.52 4.24
CA GLN A 271 15.88 33.75 4.49
C GLN A 271 15.66 34.19 5.94
N ASN A 272 16.60 34.94 6.49
CA ASN A 272 16.48 35.52 7.82
C ASN A 272 16.06 37.00 7.67
N PRO A 273 14.99 37.48 8.34
CA PRO A 273 14.12 36.80 9.31
C PRO A 273 13.14 35.76 8.70
N PRO A 274 12.71 34.74 9.46
CA PRO A 274 12.09 33.52 8.94
C PRO A 274 10.57 33.68 8.69
N SER A 275 10.16 34.67 7.91
CA SER A 275 8.75 34.83 7.54
C SER A 275 8.36 34.08 6.25
N PHE A 276 9.34 33.60 5.47
CA PHE A 276 9.09 32.88 4.21
C PHE A 276 10.09 31.73 4.01
N CYS A 277 9.58 30.49 3.97
CA CYS A 277 10.31 29.34 3.47
C CYS A 277 9.64 28.86 2.17
N SER A 278 10.36 28.93 1.05
CA SER A 278 9.84 28.45 -0.24
C SER A 278 10.25 26.98 -0.45
N LYS A 279 9.29 26.11 -0.75
CA LYS A 279 9.55 24.75 -1.20
C LYS A 279 10.19 24.80 -2.59
N ARG A 280 11.42 24.30 -2.74
CA ARG A 280 12.12 24.40 -4.04
C ARG A 280 11.98 23.16 -4.92
N TYR A 281 11.85 21.96 -4.36
CA TYR A 281 11.81 20.73 -5.17
C TYR A 281 10.95 19.61 -4.55
N ASN A 282 10.37 18.80 -5.42
CA ASN A 282 9.71 17.52 -5.16
C ASN A 282 10.24 16.51 -6.19
N GLY A 283 10.89 15.42 -5.78
CA GLY A 283 11.29 14.37 -6.71
C GLY A 283 12.07 13.23 -6.06
N ILE A 284 11.91 12.01 -6.61
CA ILE A 284 12.82 10.88 -6.41
C ILE A 284 14.00 11.14 -7.33
N ILE A 285 15.18 11.42 -6.77
CA ILE A 285 16.35 11.79 -7.57
C ILE A 285 17.25 10.56 -7.72
N SER A 286 17.36 10.05 -8.95
CA SER A 286 18.59 9.44 -9.46
C SER A 286 19.15 10.37 -10.52
N TYR A 287 19.82 11.45 -10.09
CA TYR A 287 20.65 12.27 -10.97
C TYR A 287 21.71 13.03 -10.16
N ILE A 288 22.93 13.07 -10.68
CA ILE A 288 24.05 13.87 -10.17
C ILE A 288 23.94 15.24 -10.84
N GLY A 289 23.50 16.26 -10.11
CA GLY A 289 23.46 17.64 -10.58
C GLY A 289 24.35 18.54 -9.72
N SER A 290 25.23 19.31 -10.37
CA SER A 290 26.05 20.36 -9.74
C SER A 290 25.24 21.65 -9.64
N LEU A 291 25.14 22.25 -8.45
CA LEU A 291 24.56 23.59 -8.25
C LEU A 291 25.70 24.62 -8.29
N LYS A 292 25.72 25.48 -9.31
CA LYS A 292 26.58 26.68 -9.36
C LYS A 292 25.80 27.88 -8.86
N PHE A 293 26.42 28.69 -7.99
CA PHE A 293 25.86 29.94 -7.49
C PHE A 293 26.52 31.13 -8.19
N PRO A 294 25.77 32.15 -8.62
CA PRO A 294 26.36 33.41 -9.05
C PRO A 294 26.88 34.19 -7.84
N THR A 295 28.16 34.58 -7.88
CA THR A 295 28.75 35.55 -6.96
C THR A 295 28.20 36.94 -7.25
N ALA A 296 27.38 37.47 -6.34
CA ALA A 296 27.03 38.88 -6.32
C ALA A 296 27.99 39.64 -5.40
N GLY A 297 28.83 40.50 -6.00
CA GLY A 297 29.29 41.77 -5.45
C GLY A 297 30.22 41.81 -4.24
N GLY A 298 31.50 42.12 -4.50
CA GLY A 298 32.25 43.14 -3.75
C GLY A 298 33.06 42.70 -2.53
N PHE A 299 34.34 42.34 -2.75
CA PHE A 299 35.57 42.87 -2.14
C PHE A 299 36.70 41.82 -2.21
N TYR A 300 37.90 42.29 -2.54
CA TYR A 300 39.08 41.52 -2.96
C TYR A 300 39.51 40.41 -1.99
N THR A 301 39.53 39.16 -2.45
CA THR A 301 40.59 38.17 -2.17
C THR A 301 40.58 37.05 -3.24
N SER A 302 41.80 36.66 -3.66
CA SER A 302 42.26 35.52 -4.48
C SER A 302 41.27 34.73 -5.38
N PRO A 303 41.48 34.68 -6.71
CA PRO A 303 40.77 33.75 -7.59
C PRO A 303 41.38 32.34 -7.45
N ASN A 304 40.54 31.29 -7.58
CA ASN A 304 40.88 29.86 -7.70
C ASN A 304 40.74 28.97 -6.44
N SER A 305 39.60 29.03 -5.74
CA SER A 305 39.05 27.80 -5.13
C SER A 305 37.53 27.78 -5.25
N GLU A 306 37.03 26.94 -6.17
CA GLU A 306 35.59 26.64 -6.25
C GLU A 306 35.26 25.64 -5.14
N LYS A 307 34.44 26.04 -4.15
CA LYS A 307 33.92 25.11 -3.14
C LYS A 307 32.68 24.40 -3.67
N GLU A 308 32.76 23.09 -3.88
CA GLU A 308 31.64 22.24 -4.30
C GLU A 308 31.16 21.41 -3.10
N CYS A 309 29.95 21.69 -2.58
CA CYS A 309 29.31 20.85 -1.58
C CYS A 309 28.47 19.79 -2.28
N LYS A 310 28.91 18.52 -2.21
CA LYS A 310 28.20 17.39 -2.82
C LYS A 310 27.48 16.58 -1.75
N VAL A 311 26.15 16.52 -1.84
CA VAL A 311 25.33 15.62 -1.03
C VAL A 311 25.21 14.31 -1.80
N ILE A 312 25.65 13.20 -1.21
CA ILE A 312 25.57 11.88 -1.82
C ILE A 312 24.61 11.03 -0.98
N CYS A 313 23.52 10.60 -1.59
CA CYS A 313 22.63 9.59 -1.05
C CYS A 313 23.05 8.24 -1.64
N SER A 314 23.57 7.32 -0.84
CA SER A 314 23.87 5.96 -1.29
C SER A 314 22.80 5.00 -0.80
N SER A 315 22.13 4.32 -1.72
CA SER A 315 21.39 3.09 -1.40
C SER A 315 22.35 1.90 -1.48
N GLY A 316 22.67 1.28 -0.35
CA GLY A 316 23.44 0.03 -0.35
C GLY A 316 22.57 -1.12 -0.84
N SER A 317 22.97 -1.79 -1.93
CA SER A 317 22.36 -3.05 -2.36
C SER A 317 23.09 -4.24 -1.72
N SER A 318 22.30 -5.26 -1.37
CA SER A 318 22.65 -6.60 -0.87
C SER A 318 23.09 -6.75 0.61
N LEU A 319 22.14 -7.09 1.48
CA LEU A 319 21.92 -8.47 1.97
C LEU A 319 20.58 -8.51 2.72
N ALA A 320 19.87 -9.63 2.61
CA ALA A 320 18.53 -9.81 3.18
C ALA A 320 18.49 -9.60 4.71
N VAL A 321 17.73 -8.62 5.19
CA VAL A 321 16.88 -8.57 6.41
C VAL A 321 16.16 -7.19 6.40
N TYR A 322 14.93 -7.15 6.91
CA TYR A 322 14.00 -6.01 6.98
C TYR A 322 14.64 -4.61 7.21
N GLY A 323 14.29 -3.65 6.35
CA GLY A 323 14.46 -2.20 6.59
C GLY A 323 15.37 -1.49 5.58
N ASN A 324 14.81 -0.53 4.82
CA ASN A 324 15.61 0.40 4.01
C ASN A 324 16.21 1.47 4.92
N ILE A 325 17.47 1.32 5.33
CA ILE A 325 18.19 2.42 6.00
C ILE A 325 18.82 3.31 4.92
N VAL A 326 18.34 4.55 4.80
CA VAL A 326 18.98 5.59 3.98
C VAL A 326 19.94 6.37 4.85
N GLY A 327 21.25 6.13 4.69
CA GLY A 327 22.29 6.98 5.28
C GLY A 327 22.51 8.23 4.43
N VAL A 328 22.47 9.41 5.05
CA VAL A 328 22.85 10.68 4.40
C VAL A 328 24.19 11.13 4.95
N TYR A 329 25.19 11.26 4.09
CA TYR A 329 26.49 11.82 4.44
C TYR A 329 26.77 13.06 3.59
N ALA A 330 27.23 14.13 4.24
CA ALA A 330 27.73 15.32 3.58
C ALA A 330 29.26 15.31 3.65
N ARG A 331 29.93 15.48 2.51
CA ARG A 331 31.39 15.64 2.45
C ARG A 331 31.70 16.90 1.68
N CYS A 332 32.44 17.81 2.30
CA CYS A 332 32.96 19.00 1.64
C CYS A 332 34.33 18.67 1.06
N TYR A 333 34.55 19.00 -0.20
CA TYR A 333 35.85 18.90 -0.83
C TYR A 333 36.41 20.30 -1.10
N TYR A 334 37.71 20.44 -0.91
CA TYR A 334 38.47 21.57 -1.44
C TYR A 334 38.98 21.17 -2.84
N LYS A 335 38.75 22.02 -3.83
CA LYS A 335 39.52 22.03 -5.07
C LYS A 335 40.59 23.11 -4.95
#